data_AF-I3SND0-F1
#
_entry.id   AF-I3SND0-F1
#
_cell.length_a   1.000
_cell.length_b   1.000
_cell.length_c   1.000
_cell.angle_alpha   90.00
_cell.angle_beta   90.00
_cell.angle_gamma   90.00
#
_symmetry.space_group_name_H-M   'P 1'
#
loop_
_entity.id
_entity.type
_entity.pdbx_description
1 polymer ?
#
loop_
_entity_poly.entity_id
_entity_poly.type
_entity_poly.pdbx_seq_one_letter_code
_entity_poly.pdbx_strand_id
1 'polypeptide(L)'
;MRKINGEANVVAVNAAKEYGIPKFILISVHDYNLPSFLLSSGYFTGKRKAESEVLSKYPGSGIVLRPGFIYGKRRVDGFELPLDLVGEPAEKILKAVENFTKPLSSLPASDLLLAPPVSVDDVALAAINGLKDDDFFGIFTIDQIKEAAENVRV
;
A
#
# COMPACT_ATOMS: atom_id res chain seq x y z
N MET A 1 -0.89 13.09 -9.56
CA MET A 1 -0.58 12.05 -8.54
C MET A 1 0.69 12.31 -7.73
N ARG A 2 1.80 12.82 -8.30
CA ARG A 2 3.06 13.04 -7.55
C ARG A 2 2.95 14.04 -6.38
N LYS A 3 2.26 15.17 -6.59
CA LYS A 3 2.00 16.16 -5.53
C LYS A 3 1.22 15.57 -4.34
N ILE A 4 0.23 14.71 -4.63
CA ILE A 4 -0.67 14.15 -3.61
C ILE A 4 -0.04 12.92 -2.93
N ASN A 5 0.45 11.94 -3.71
CA ASN A 5 0.96 10.69 -3.14
C ASN A 5 2.43 10.75 -2.70
N GLY A 6 3.15 11.79 -3.11
CA GLY A 6 4.54 12.04 -2.72
C GLY A 6 4.68 13.28 -1.85
N GLU A 7 4.50 14.47 -2.41
CA GLU A 7 4.80 15.73 -1.71
C GLU A 7 3.94 15.93 -0.46
N ALA A 8 2.62 15.69 -0.54
CA ALA A 8 1.75 15.84 0.63
C ALA A 8 2.12 14.86 1.76
N ASN A 9 2.45 13.60 1.42
CA ASN A 9 2.90 12.63 2.40
C ASN A 9 4.26 13.03 3.02
N VAL A 10 5.19 13.54 2.22
CA VAL A 10 6.47 14.07 2.73
C VAL A 10 6.25 15.24 3.69
N VAL A 11 5.31 16.14 3.39
CA VAL A 11 4.95 17.24 4.29
C VAL A 11 4.36 16.69 5.60
N ALA A 12 3.46 15.72 5.53
CA ALA A 12 2.87 15.09 6.72
C ALA A 12 3.93 14.39 7.60
N VAL A 13 4.87 13.66 7.00
CA VAL A 13 5.98 12.99 7.70
C VAL A 13 6.88 14.00 8.41
N ASN A 14 7.25 15.08 7.71
CA ASN A 14 8.08 16.13 8.29
C ASN A 14 7.37 16.86 9.42
N ALA A 15 6.12 17.27 9.23
CA ALA A 15 5.33 17.90 10.28
C ALA A 15 5.21 17.00 11.51
N ALA A 16 4.81 15.73 11.33
CA ALA A 16 4.72 14.79 12.44
C ALA A 16 6.05 14.68 13.22
N LYS A 17 7.18 14.69 12.51
CA LYS A 17 8.50 14.62 13.15
C LYS A 17 8.82 15.89 13.94
N GLU A 18 8.53 17.05 13.36
CA GLU A 18 8.72 18.36 14.01
C GLU A 18 7.88 18.50 15.28
N TYR A 19 6.66 17.96 15.29
CA TYR A 19 5.78 17.95 16.48
C TYR A 19 6.07 16.81 17.46
N GLY A 20 7.15 16.04 17.26
CA GLY A 20 7.59 15.01 18.21
C GLY A 20 6.72 13.76 18.24
N ILE A 21 5.97 13.47 17.18
CA ILE A 21 5.21 12.22 17.06
C ILE A 21 6.21 11.04 17.06
N PRO A 22 6.01 9.98 17.86
CA PRO A 22 7.01 8.94 18.05
C PRO A 22 7.06 7.89 16.92
N LYS A 23 5.91 7.60 16.29
CA LYS A 23 5.75 6.61 15.22
C LYS A 23 4.98 7.21 14.04
N PHE A 24 5.34 6.80 12.83
CA PHE A 24 4.61 7.17 11.62
C PHE A 24 4.34 5.93 10.77
N ILE A 25 3.08 5.72 10.38
CA ILE A 25 2.67 4.59 9.55
C ILE A 25 2.24 5.10 8.18
N LEU A 26 2.87 4.58 7.13
CA LEU A 26 2.55 4.88 5.74
C LEU A 26 1.97 3.65 5.05
N ILE A 27 0.75 3.78 4.53
CA ILE A 27 0.18 2.81 3.60
C ILE A 27 0.70 3.11 2.20
N SER A 28 1.60 2.28 1.72
CA SER A 28 2.24 2.39 0.42
C SER A 28 1.63 1.41 -0.59
N VAL A 29 2.46 0.83 -1.46
CA VAL A 29 2.06 -0.10 -2.51
C VAL A 29 3.15 -1.16 -2.68
N HIS A 30 2.69 -2.39 -2.95
CA HIS A 30 3.55 -3.52 -3.28
C HIS A 30 4.59 -3.19 -4.36
N ASP A 31 5.74 -3.84 -4.26
CA ASP A 31 6.82 -3.70 -5.24
C ASP A 31 6.57 -4.61 -6.43
N TYR A 32 5.59 -4.20 -7.23
CA TYR A 32 5.29 -4.89 -8.48
C TYR A 32 6.46 -4.73 -9.44
N ASN A 33 6.85 -5.82 -10.11
CA ASN A 33 7.79 -5.80 -11.23
C ASN A 33 7.15 -5.17 -12.48
N LEU A 34 6.77 -3.90 -12.38
CA LEU A 34 6.10 -3.17 -13.45
C LEU A 34 7.12 -2.68 -14.49
N PRO A 35 6.72 -2.62 -15.77
CA PRO A 35 7.48 -1.91 -16.79
C PRO A 35 7.89 -0.52 -16.31
N SER A 36 9.10 -0.10 -16.68
CA SER A 36 9.71 1.17 -16.26
C SER A 36 8.82 2.40 -16.53
N PHE A 37 7.99 2.36 -17.57
CA PHE A 37 7.03 3.43 -17.89
C PHE A 37 5.83 3.54 -16.92
N LEU A 38 5.45 2.45 -16.24
CA LEU A 38 4.43 2.47 -15.18
C LEU A 38 5.04 2.88 -13.84
N LEU A 39 6.26 2.41 -13.56
CA LEU A 39 7.05 2.83 -12.39
C LEU A 39 7.36 4.34 -12.42
N SER A 40 7.56 4.91 -13.61
CA SER A 40 7.75 6.35 -13.80
C SER A 40 6.46 7.17 -13.67
N SER A 41 5.29 6.52 -13.52
CA SER A 41 4.06 7.25 -13.21
C SER A 41 4.22 8.02 -11.89
N GLY A 42 3.57 9.18 -11.82
CA GLY A 42 3.60 10.03 -10.63
C GLY A 42 3.05 9.37 -9.36
N TYR A 43 2.36 8.23 -9.48
CA TYR A 43 1.84 7.46 -8.36
C TYR A 43 2.95 6.68 -7.65
N PHE A 44 3.62 5.75 -8.36
CA PHE A 44 4.66 4.90 -7.77
C PHE A 44 5.89 5.69 -7.34
N THR A 45 6.33 6.64 -8.17
CA THR A 45 7.41 7.57 -7.79
C THR A 45 7.06 8.39 -6.55
N GLY A 46 5.80 8.83 -6.41
CA GLY A 46 5.32 9.54 -5.23
C GLY A 46 5.37 8.67 -3.98
N LYS A 47 4.83 7.44 -4.07
CA LYS A 47 4.86 6.46 -2.97
C LYS A 47 6.28 6.16 -2.52
N ARG A 48 7.21 5.83 -3.44
CA ARG A 48 8.62 5.57 -3.12
C ARG A 48 9.30 6.77 -2.44
N LYS A 49 9.03 8.00 -2.90
CA LYS A 49 9.54 9.20 -2.23
C LYS A 49 9.05 9.32 -0.79
N ALA A 50 7.76 9.08 -0.54
CA ALA A 50 7.20 9.12 0.81
C ALA A 50 7.78 8.01 1.71
N GLU A 51 8.00 6.81 1.18
CA GLU A 51 8.66 5.72 1.92
C GLU A 51 10.07 6.11 2.37
N SER A 52 10.88 6.66 1.45
CA SER A 52 12.24 7.11 1.79
C SER A 52 12.22 8.18 2.89
N GLU A 53 11.25 9.09 2.87
CA GLU A 53 11.11 10.12 3.90
C GLU A 53 10.77 9.50 5.27
N VAL A 54 9.82 8.56 5.32
CA VAL A 54 9.45 7.86 6.56
C VAL A 54 10.66 7.15 7.17
N LEU A 55 11.36 6.34 6.36
CA LEU A 55 12.51 5.56 6.81
C LEU A 55 13.69 6.44 7.22
N SER A 56 13.83 7.62 6.62
CA SER A 56 14.86 8.60 7.02
C SER A 56 14.52 9.31 8.32
N LYS A 57 13.28 9.74 8.54
CA LYS A 57 12.87 10.51 9.73
C LYS A 57 12.57 9.64 10.94
N TYR A 58 12.23 8.38 10.71
CA TYR A 58 11.83 7.39 11.72
C TYR A 58 12.59 6.05 11.55
N PRO A 59 13.93 6.04 11.64
CA PRO A 59 14.73 4.85 11.33
C PRO A 59 14.46 3.63 12.22
N GLY A 60 13.94 3.82 13.43
CA GLY A 60 13.57 2.76 14.37
C GLY A 60 12.10 2.78 14.78
N SER A 61 11.25 3.52 14.08
CA SER A 61 9.83 3.69 14.47
C SER A 61 8.87 4.00 13.32
N GLY A 62 9.39 4.06 12.09
CA GLY A 62 8.62 4.29 10.87
C GLY A 62 8.17 2.97 10.29
N ILE A 63 6.89 2.88 9.93
CA ILE A 63 6.27 1.67 9.39
C ILE A 63 5.78 1.97 7.99
N VAL A 64 6.18 1.14 7.03
CA VAL A 64 5.71 1.19 5.65
C VAL A 64 5.02 -0.13 5.32
N LEU A 65 3.70 -0.09 5.20
CA LEU A 65 2.93 -1.24 4.75
C LEU A 65 2.84 -1.21 3.22
N ARG A 66 3.30 -2.25 2.54
CA ARG A 66 3.23 -2.39 1.06
C ARG A 66 2.19 -3.45 0.65
N PRO A 67 0.89 -3.16 0.79
CA PRO A 67 -0.15 -4.10 0.41
C PRO A 67 -0.25 -4.25 -1.11
N GLY A 68 -0.84 -5.37 -1.53
CA GLY A 68 -1.33 -5.58 -2.88
C GLY A 68 -2.61 -4.77 -3.13
N PHE A 69 -3.48 -5.27 -4.01
CA PHE A 69 -4.79 -4.65 -4.19
C PHE A 69 -5.61 -4.75 -2.89
N ILE A 70 -6.04 -3.60 -2.35
CA ILE A 70 -6.84 -3.55 -1.12
C ILE A 70 -8.32 -3.67 -1.48
N TYR A 71 -9.02 -4.64 -0.91
CA TYR A 71 -10.46 -4.86 -1.11
C TYR A 71 -11.26 -4.72 0.19
N GLY A 72 -12.58 -4.53 0.06
CA GLY A 72 -13.49 -4.34 1.18
C GLY A 72 -14.54 -3.26 0.92
N LYS A 73 -15.33 -2.96 1.96
CA LYS A 73 -16.38 -1.94 1.88
C LYS A 73 -15.82 -0.55 2.17
N ARG A 74 -16.03 0.39 1.26
CA ARG A 74 -15.70 1.80 1.43
C ARG A 74 -16.93 2.57 1.85
N ARG A 75 -16.84 3.36 2.92
CA ARG A 75 -17.89 4.33 3.24
C ARG A 75 -17.58 5.67 2.58
N VAL A 76 -18.50 6.17 1.76
CA VAL A 76 -18.45 7.52 1.17
C VAL A 76 -19.82 8.16 1.38
N ASP A 77 -19.87 9.33 2.00
CA ASP A 77 -21.10 10.10 2.25
C ASP A 77 -22.24 9.31 2.94
N GLY A 78 -21.89 8.40 3.86
CA GLY A 78 -22.85 7.58 4.60
C GLY A 78 -23.29 6.30 3.89
N PHE A 79 -22.82 6.05 2.66
CA PHE A 79 -23.13 4.84 1.90
C PHE A 79 -21.95 3.86 1.91
N GLU A 80 -22.22 2.57 2.14
CA GLU A 80 -21.26 1.48 1.97
C GLU A 80 -21.15 1.11 0.48
N LEU A 81 -20.11 1.62 -0.19
CA LEU A 81 -19.72 1.21 -1.52
C LEU A 81 -18.80 -0.02 -1.41
N PRO A 82 -19.23 -1.23 -1.81
CA PRO A 82 -18.29 -2.33 -2.02
C PRO A 82 -17.35 -1.93 -3.17
N LEU A 83 -16.07 -1.70 -2.87
CA LEU A 83 -15.08 -1.34 -3.88
C LEU A 83 -14.88 -2.44 -4.94
N ASP A 84 -15.40 -3.64 -4.69
CA ASP A 84 -15.43 -4.78 -5.61
C ASP A 84 -16.26 -4.49 -6.88
N LEU A 85 -17.06 -3.41 -6.90
CA LEU A 85 -18.06 -3.09 -7.93
C LEU A 85 -17.90 -1.71 -8.60
N VAL A 86 -16.70 -1.14 -8.64
CA VAL A 86 -16.45 0.03 -9.51
C VAL A 86 -16.21 -0.48 -10.93
N GLY A 87 -17.29 -0.60 -11.70
CA GLY A 87 -17.38 -1.32 -12.98
C GLY A 87 -16.58 -0.77 -14.16
N GLU A 88 -15.92 0.38 -14.08
CA GLU A 88 -15.07 0.88 -15.18
C GLU A 88 -13.55 0.67 -14.96
N PRO A 89 -12.98 0.92 -13.76
CA PRO A 89 -11.60 0.55 -13.46
C PRO A 89 -11.41 -0.96 -13.39
N ALA A 90 -12.35 -1.67 -12.76
CA ALA A 90 -12.28 -3.12 -12.63
C ALA A 90 -12.40 -3.80 -14.00
N GLU A 91 -13.30 -3.35 -14.89
CA GLU A 91 -13.37 -3.86 -16.27
C GLU A 91 -12.09 -3.58 -17.06
N LYS A 92 -11.47 -2.41 -16.92
CA LYS A 92 -10.21 -2.12 -17.60
C LYS A 92 -9.06 -2.98 -17.06
N ILE A 93 -9.05 -3.24 -15.76
CA ILE A 93 -8.10 -4.15 -15.13
C ILE A 93 -8.37 -5.57 -15.59
N LEU A 94 -9.61 -6.08 -15.53
CA LEU A 94 -10.00 -7.42 -16.00
C LEU A 94 -9.75 -7.60 -17.49
N LYS A 95 -10.11 -6.64 -18.35
CA LYS A 95 -9.85 -6.70 -19.80
C LYS A 95 -8.36 -6.63 -20.11
N ALA A 96 -7.58 -5.91 -19.29
CA ALA A 96 -6.12 -5.97 -19.36
C ALA A 96 -5.60 -7.34 -18.88
N VAL A 97 -6.19 -7.93 -17.84
CA VAL A 97 -5.87 -9.27 -17.34
C VAL A 97 -6.16 -10.33 -18.40
N GLU A 98 -7.36 -10.36 -18.96
CA GLU A 98 -7.85 -11.36 -19.93
C GLU A 98 -7.03 -11.33 -21.23
N ASN A 99 -6.72 -10.16 -21.78
CA ASN A 99 -5.88 -10.06 -22.98
C ASN A 99 -4.42 -10.47 -22.73
N PHE A 100 -3.97 -10.47 -21.48
CA PHE A 100 -2.62 -10.87 -21.08
C PHE A 100 -2.48 -12.35 -20.71
N THR A 101 -3.56 -13.14 -20.61
CA THR A 101 -3.58 -14.57 -20.18
C THR A 101 -2.82 -15.58 -21.07
N LYS A 102 -1.95 -15.11 -21.98
CA LYS A 102 -0.91 -15.94 -22.60
C LYS A 102 0.26 -16.14 -21.61
N PRO A 103 0.97 -17.28 -21.62
CA PRO A 103 1.64 -17.86 -20.44
C PRO A 103 2.46 -16.86 -19.62
N LEU A 104 2.06 -16.69 -18.36
CA LEU A 104 2.25 -15.50 -17.52
C LEU A 104 3.53 -15.46 -16.66
N SER A 105 4.33 -16.52 -16.64
CA SER A 105 5.46 -16.64 -15.69
C SER A 105 6.75 -15.93 -16.13
N SER A 106 6.78 -15.35 -17.34
CA SER A 106 7.98 -14.72 -17.91
C SER A 106 7.79 -13.25 -18.36
N LEU A 107 6.63 -12.65 -18.09
CA LEU A 107 6.29 -11.31 -18.60
C LEU A 107 6.42 -10.21 -17.52
N PRO A 108 6.96 -9.03 -17.87
CA PRO A 108 6.89 -7.85 -17.02
C PRO A 108 5.45 -7.58 -16.56
N ALA A 109 5.27 -7.18 -15.29
CA ALA A 109 3.99 -7.02 -14.59
C ALA A 109 3.23 -8.31 -14.20
N SER A 110 3.80 -9.51 -14.35
CA SER A 110 3.19 -10.76 -13.85
C SER A 110 2.85 -10.70 -12.35
N ASP A 111 3.68 -10.05 -11.54
CA ASP A 111 3.43 -9.84 -10.10
C ASP A 111 2.19 -9.00 -9.81
N LEU A 112 1.72 -8.16 -10.74
CA LEU A 112 0.47 -7.42 -10.55
C LEU A 112 -0.75 -8.36 -10.50
N LEU A 113 -0.65 -9.52 -11.17
CA LEU A 113 -1.66 -10.57 -11.20
C LEU A 113 -1.44 -11.65 -10.13
N LEU A 114 -0.18 -11.84 -9.70
CA LEU A 114 0.18 -12.86 -8.71
C LEU A 114 0.19 -12.34 -7.27
N ALA A 115 0.38 -11.04 -7.05
CA ALA A 115 0.36 -10.47 -5.72
C ALA A 115 -1.05 -10.62 -5.12
N PRO A 116 -1.20 -11.36 -4.01
CA PRO A 116 -2.51 -11.65 -3.47
C PRO A 116 -3.17 -10.35 -2.98
N PRO A 117 -4.47 -10.15 -3.24
CA PRO A 117 -5.19 -9.03 -2.66
C PRO A 117 -5.18 -9.12 -1.13
N VAL A 118 -5.32 -7.97 -0.48
CA VAL A 118 -5.29 -7.83 0.98
C VAL A 118 -6.57 -7.15 1.43
N SER A 119 -7.23 -7.66 2.46
CA SER A 119 -8.44 -7.02 2.96
C SER A 119 -8.09 -5.69 3.64
N VAL A 120 -9.00 -4.73 3.59
CA VAL A 120 -8.85 -3.46 4.32
C VAL A 120 -8.71 -3.69 5.83
N ASP A 121 -9.36 -4.73 6.35
CA ASP A 121 -9.29 -5.11 7.76
C ASP A 121 -7.90 -5.61 8.13
N ASP A 122 -7.26 -6.44 7.30
CA ASP A 122 -5.90 -6.91 7.59
C ASP A 122 -4.89 -5.75 7.55
N VAL A 123 -5.04 -4.81 6.60
CA VAL A 123 -4.20 -3.58 6.57
C VAL A 123 -4.41 -2.73 7.83
N ALA A 124 -5.65 -2.59 8.28
CA ALA A 124 -5.98 -1.84 9.49
C ALA A 124 -5.42 -2.52 10.75
N LEU A 125 -5.57 -3.84 10.87
CA LEU A 125 -5.06 -4.62 11.99
C LEU A 125 -3.53 -4.62 12.03
N ALA A 126 -2.87 -4.72 10.88
CA ALA A 126 -1.41 -4.57 10.80
C ALA A 126 -0.95 -3.18 11.25
N ALA A 127 -1.69 -2.12 10.91
CA ALA A 127 -1.40 -0.78 11.40
C ALA A 127 -1.59 -0.70 12.94
N ILE A 128 -2.63 -1.33 13.48
CA ILE A 128 -2.85 -1.43 14.94
C ILE A 128 -1.71 -2.22 15.61
N ASN A 129 -1.24 -3.30 15.00
CA ASN A 129 -0.11 -4.07 15.49
C ASN A 129 1.13 -3.18 15.65
N GLY A 130 1.46 -2.40 14.60
CA GLY A 130 2.58 -1.48 14.64
C GLY A 130 2.46 -0.32 15.65
N LEU A 131 1.25 -0.01 16.11
CA LEU A 131 1.07 0.90 17.24
C LEU A 131 1.44 0.23 18.57
N LYS A 132 1.07 -1.03 18.76
CA LYS A 132 1.25 -1.80 20.01
C LYS A 132 2.65 -2.36 20.19
N ASP A 133 3.30 -2.76 19.09
CA ASP A 133 4.62 -3.37 19.07
C ASP A 133 5.68 -2.31 18.71
N ASP A 134 6.62 -2.07 19.62
CA ASP A 134 7.72 -1.11 19.44
C ASP A 134 8.84 -1.64 18.54
N ASP A 135 8.95 -2.96 18.38
CA ASP A 135 9.91 -3.60 17.49
C ASP A 135 9.38 -3.76 16.06
N PHE A 136 8.10 -3.43 15.83
CA PHE A 136 7.47 -3.45 14.51
C PHE A 136 7.75 -2.15 13.75
N PHE A 137 8.91 -2.07 13.08
CA PHE A 137 9.28 -0.95 12.21
C PHE A 137 9.99 -1.41 10.93
N GLY A 138 9.99 -0.57 9.90
CA GLY A 138 10.55 -0.86 8.59
C GLY A 138 9.49 -1.08 7.51
N ILE A 139 9.81 -1.90 6.51
CA ILE A 139 8.96 -2.17 5.36
C ILE A 139 8.33 -3.56 5.50
N PHE A 140 7.02 -3.65 5.32
CA PHE A 140 6.26 -4.89 5.44
C PHE A 140 5.60 -5.28 4.11
N THR A 141 5.83 -6.52 3.70
CA THR A 141 5.24 -7.14 2.50
C THR A 141 3.79 -7.57 2.75
N ILE A 142 3.15 -8.09 1.71
CA ILE A 142 1.76 -8.58 1.79
C ILE A 142 1.62 -9.67 2.85
N ASP A 143 2.52 -10.64 2.88
CA ASP A 143 2.43 -11.77 3.81
C ASP A 143 2.67 -11.30 5.25
N GLN A 144 3.62 -10.39 5.45
CA GLN A 144 3.89 -9.81 6.77
C GLN A 144 2.75 -8.92 7.27
N ILE A 145 2.01 -8.25 6.38
CA ILE A 145 0.79 -7.52 6.75
C ILE A 145 -0.27 -8.49 7.27
N LYS A 146 -0.47 -9.62 6.59
CA LYS A 146 -1.44 -10.65 7.01
C LYS A 146 -1.02 -11.28 8.35
N GLU A 147 0.25 -11.61 8.51
CA GLU A 147 0.79 -12.13 9.78
C GLU A 147 0.60 -11.14 10.93
N ALA A 148 0.94 -9.86 10.71
CA ALA A 148 0.74 -8.82 11.71
C ALA A 148 -0.74 -8.61 12.08
N ALA A 149 -1.65 -8.82 11.13
CA ALA A 149 -3.08 -8.74 11.37
C ALA A 149 -3.60 -9.88 12.26
N GLU A 150 -3.12 -11.10 12.05
CA GLU A 150 -3.49 -12.28 12.86
C GLU A 150 -3.07 -12.11 14.32
N ASN A 151 -1.92 -11.49 14.59
CA ASN A 151 -1.45 -11.23 15.96
C ASN A 151 -2.38 -10.31 16.78
N VAL A 152 -3.26 -9.57 16.11
CA VAL A 152 -4.20 -8.63 16.74
C VAL A 152 -5.64 -9.15 16.73
N ARG A 153 -5.97 -10.12 15.87
CA ARG A 153 -7.31 -10.72 15.82
C ARG A 153 -7.64 -11.36 17.17
N VAL A 154 -8.82 -11.06 17.69
CA VAL A 154 -9.39 -11.57 18.95
C VAL A 154 -10.48 -12.58 18.63
#